data_AF-A0A4T0VPG4-F1
#
_entry.id   AF-A0A4T0VPG4-F1
#
_cell.length_a   1.000
_cell.length_b   1.000
_cell.length_c   1.000
_cell.angle_alpha   90.00
_cell.angle_beta   90.00
_cell.angle_gamma   90.00
#
_symmetry.space_group_name_H-M   'P 1'
#
loop_
_entity.id
_entity.type
_entity.pdbx_description
1 polymer ?
#
loop_
_entity_poly.entity_id
_entity_poly.type
_entity_poly.pdbx_seq_one_letter_code
_entity_poly.pdbx_strand_id
1 'polypeptide(L)'
;MQNIRSGWKWTGLWPVSMAKPLMSSLLLPTTPKPSASSDQVSKGQSRGKEAEGWASASSAVAWSTPRKMKDLSGQLKLFTELDNDAHTQRLLFMKVKKGFSEQAYELATAQHKLELLQAQVTNTAVRKRKAVQINPNTKFANIKDIQKAQVEAGDKEDITDESSEADLPSEAESCIVVASRCSQ
;
A
#
# COMPACT_ATOMS: atom_id res chain seq x y z
N MET A 1 -43.31 5.98 10.64
CA MET A 1 -43.23 4.57 10.17
C MET A 1 -43.50 4.43 8.66
N GLN A 2 -44.42 5.20 8.05
CA GLN A 2 -44.73 5.13 6.61
C GLN A 2 -43.52 5.37 5.69
N ASN A 3 -42.68 6.36 6.00
CA ASN A 3 -41.54 6.76 5.15
C ASN A 3 -40.46 5.66 5.08
N ILE A 4 -40.31 4.86 6.13
CA ILE A 4 -39.39 3.72 6.13
C ILE A 4 -39.95 2.64 5.21
N ARG A 5 -41.25 2.32 5.31
CA ARG A 5 -41.86 1.30 4.43
C ARG A 5 -41.85 1.70 2.96
N SER A 6 -42.05 2.97 2.62
CA SER A 6 -41.98 3.45 1.24
C SER A 6 -40.57 3.39 0.68
N GLY A 7 -39.55 3.75 1.46
CA GLY A 7 -38.16 3.63 1.05
C GLY A 7 -37.77 2.20 0.66
N TRP A 8 -38.17 1.22 1.47
CA TRP A 8 -37.87 -0.19 1.18
C TRP A 8 -38.65 -0.76 -0.01
N LYS A 9 -39.87 -0.25 -0.27
CA LYS A 9 -40.64 -0.58 -1.48
C LYS A 9 -39.99 -0.02 -2.75
N TRP A 10 -39.46 1.20 -2.68
CA TRP A 10 -38.78 1.85 -3.80
C TRP A 10 -37.47 1.16 -4.19
N THR A 11 -36.71 0.70 -3.19
CA THR A 11 -35.42 0.04 -3.43
C THR A 11 -35.55 -1.42 -3.88
N GLY A 12 -36.77 -1.95 -4.02
CA GLY A 12 -37.01 -3.34 -4.41
C GLY A 12 -36.63 -4.37 -3.34
N LEU A 13 -36.14 -3.92 -2.17
CA LEU A 13 -35.76 -4.76 -1.03
C LEU A 13 -36.93 -5.09 -0.11
N TRP A 14 -38.15 -4.65 -0.47
CA TRP A 14 -39.35 -4.95 0.31
C TRP A 14 -39.69 -6.45 0.22
N PRO A 15 -39.77 -7.17 1.35
CA PRO A 15 -40.13 -8.57 1.33
C PRO A 15 -41.52 -8.77 0.72
N VAL A 16 -41.58 -9.51 -0.40
CA VAL A 16 -42.84 -9.86 -1.08
C VAL A 16 -43.76 -10.68 -0.17
N SER A 17 -43.17 -11.45 0.76
CA SER A 17 -43.90 -12.16 1.80
C SER A 17 -43.13 -12.14 3.11
N MET A 18 -43.77 -11.66 4.17
CA MET A 18 -43.19 -11.67 5.53
C MET A 18 -43.01 -13.08 6.10
N ALA A 19 -43.70 -14.08 5.55
CA ALA A 19 -43.67 -15.46 6.03
C ALA A 19 -42.47 -16.27 5.51
N LYS A 20 -41.96 -16.02 4.30
CA LYS A 20 -40.87 -16.81 3.71
C LYS A 20 -39.58 -16.88 4.56
N PRO A 21 -39.12 -15.77 5.18
CA PRO A 21 -37.97 -15.82 6.08
C PRO A 21 -38.21 -16.71 7.31
N LEU A 22 -39.46 -16.72 7.80
CA LEU A 22 -39.89 -17.49 8.97
C LEU A 22 -40.16 -18.97 8.67
N MET A 23 -40.26 -19.34 7.38
CA MET A 23 -40.42 -20.72 6.93
C MET A 23 -39.08 -21.42 6.66
N SER A 24 -37.96 -20.83 7.09
CA SER A 24 -36.66 -21.50 7.00
C SER A 24 -36.63 -22.72 7.92
N SER A 25 -36.05 -23.83 7.45
CA SER A 25 -35.90 -25.07 8.23
C SER A 25 -35.09 -24.90 9.53
N LEU A 26 -34.35 -23.79 9.64
CA LEU A 26 -33.60 -23.40 10.83
C LEU A 26 -34.49 -22.82 11.93
N LEU A 27 -35.63 -22.24 11.56
CA LEU A 27 -36.58 -21.63 12.51
C LEU A 27 -37.80 -22.53 12.77
N LEU A 28 -38.11 -23.44 11.84
CA LEU A 28 -39.15 -24.43 12.05
C LEU A 28 -38.65 -25.52 13.00
N PRO A 29 -39.44 -25.92 14.01
CA PRO A 29 -39.13 -27.08 14.82
C PRO A 29 -39.02 -28.31 13.90
N THR A 30 -37.80 -28.77 13.65
CA THR A 30 -37.57 -30.07 13.01
C THR A 30 -38.10 -31.10 13.99
N THR A 31 -39.33 -31.57 13.79
CA THR A 31 -39.85 -32.71 14.55
C THR A 31 -38.91 -33.89 14.31
N PRO A 32 -38.13 -34.34 15.31
CA PRO A 32 -37.46 -35.61 15.18
C PRO A 32 -38.56 -36.66 15.32
N LYS A 33 -38.80 -37.43 14.25
CA LYS A 33 -39.59 -38.67 14.34
C LYS A 33 -38.85 -39.60 15.32
N PRO A 34 -39.41 -39.93 16.50
CA PRO A 34 -38.71 -40.76 17.46
C PRO A 34 -38.91 -42.22 17.08
N SER A 35 -37.88 -42.85 16.53
CA SER A 35 -37.72 -44.30 16.61
C SER A 35 -36.71 -44.62 17.72
N ALA A 36 -37.27 -45.13 18.82
CA ALA A 36 -36.68 -46.05 19.80
C ALA A 36 -35.64 -45.55 20.85
N SER A 37 -35.87 -46.07 22.07
CA SER A 37 -35.04 -46.19 23.29
C SER A 37 -34.73 -44.89 24.06
N SER A 38 -35.46 -44.55 25.14
CA SER A 38 -35.48 -45.10 26.52
C SER A 38 -34.21 -44.79 27.32
N ASP A 39 -34.39 -43.84 28.26
CA ASP A 39 -33.74 -43.67 29.57
C ASP A 39 -32.21 -43.54 29.66
N GLN A 40 -31.73 -42.38 30.15
CA GLN A 40 -31.45 -42.20 31.58
C GLN A 40 -30.86 -40.81 31.92
N VAL A 41 -31.57 -40.12 32.83
CA VAL A 41 -31.11 -39.43 34.03
C VAL A 41 -29.88 -38.49 33.98
N SER A 42 -30.19 -37.21 34.21
CA SER A 42 -29.29 -36.18 34.70
C SER A 42 -28.94 -36.40 36.18
N LYS A 43 -27.65 -36.37 36.55
CA LYS A 43 -27.20 -36.12 37.93
C LYS A 43 -25.87 -35.36 37.97
N GLY A 44 -25.88 -34.23 38.69
CA GLY A 44 -24.83 -33.91 39.68
C GLY A 44 -23.56 -33.22 39.20
N GLN A 45 -23.56 -31.90 39.27
CA GLN A 45 -22.40 -31.01 39.17
C GLN A 45 -21.47 -31.18 40.38
N SER A 46 -20.16 -31.39 40.16
CA SER A 46 -19.13 -31.14 41.18
C SER A 46 -17.92 -30.39 40.60
N ARG A 47 -17.87 -29.12 41.00
CA ARG A 47 -16.74 -28.20 41.24
C ARG A 47 -15.35 -28.54 40.66
N GLY A 48 -14.90 -27.67 39.75
CA GLY A 48 -13.51 -27.17 39.70
C GLY A 48 -12.71 -27.51 38.45
N LYS A 49 -12.79 -26.64 37.41
CA LYS A 49 -11.67 -26.13 36.61
C LYS A 49 -12.18 -25.25 35.46
N GLU A 50 -11.93 -23.95 35.63
CA GLU A 50 -11.38 -23.00 34.63
C GLU A 50 -11.83 -23.14 33.17
N ALA A 51 -12.71 -22.23 32.75
CA ALA A 51 -12.78 -21.51 31.46
C ALA A 51 -12.31 -22.17 30.13
N GLU A 52 -12.39 -23.49 29.95
CA GLU A 52 -12.14 -24.18 28.67
C GLU A 52 -13.45 -24.67 28.02
N GLY A 53 -14.51 -23.85 28.02
CA GLY A 53 -15.82 -24.27 27.52
C GLY A 53 -16.23 -23.73 26.15
N TRP A 54 -15.54 -22.69 25.66
CA TRP A 54 -16.00 -21.94 24.48
C TRP A 54 -15.04 -21.96 23.29
N ALA A 55 -13.79 -22.40 23.48
CA ALA A 55 -12.80 -22.45 22.41
C ALA A 55 -12.85 -23.75 21.60
N SER A 56 -13.30 -24.86 22.19
CA SER A 56 -13.28 -26.19 21.53
C SER A 56 -14.47 -26.47 20.63
N ALA A 57 -15.55 -25.68 20.72
CA ALA A 57 -16.76 -25.94 19.92
C ALA A 57 -16.73 -25.33 18.51
N SER A 58 -15.72 -24.50 18.19
CA SER A 58 -15.72 -23.69 16.96
C SER A 58 -14.66 -24.06 15.92
N SER A 59 -13.71 -24.94 16.24
CA SER A 59 -12.73 -25.40 15.25
C SER A 59 -12.18 -26.79 15.57
N ALA A 60 -12.12 -27.67 14.57
CA ALA A 60 -11.51 -29.00 14.66
C ALA A 60 -9.99 -28.97 14.91
N VAL A 61 -9.33 -27.81 14.72
CA VAL A 61 -7.90 -27.61 14.93
C VAL A 61 -7.68 -26.66 16.10
N ALA A 62 -6.80 -27.02 17.03
CA ALA A 62 -6.39 -26.14 18.13
C ALA A 62 -5.48 -25.02 17.60
N TRP A 63 -6.02 -23.81 17.43
CA TRP A 63 -5.26 -22.66 16.95
C TRP A 63 -4.40 -22.09 18.10
N SER A 64 -3.08 -22.10 17.92
CA SER A 64 -2.12 -21.43 18.81
C SER A 64 -1.45 -20.26 18.09
N THR A 65 -1.09 -19.20 18.81
CA THR A 65 -0.39 -18.03 18.24
C THR A 65 1.03 -18.45 17.84
N PRO A 66 1.38 -18.45 16.54
CA PRO A 66 2.69 -18.91 16.09
C PRO A 66 3.79 -17.97 16.59
N ARG A 67 4.84 -18.53 17.19
CA ARG A 67 5.97 -17.76 17.76
C ARG A 67 7.17 -17.73 16.83
N LYS A 68 7.24 -18.65 15.86
CA LYS A 68 8.34 -18.78 14.90
C LYS A 68 7.80 -19.04 13.49
N MET A 69 8.56 -18.65 12.46
CA MET A 69 8.17 -18.79 11.04
C MET A 69 7.86 -20.24 10.65
N LYS A 70 8.59 -21.20 11.21
CA LYS A 70 8.35 -22.64 10.99
C LYS A 70 7.04 -23.16 11.56
N ASP A 71 6.44 -22.46 12.53
CA ASP A 71 5.17 -22.86 13.13
C ASP A 71 4.01 -22.58 12.14
N LEU A 72 4.16 -21.54 11.31
CA LEU A 72 3.19 -21.19 10.26
C LEU A 72 3.04 -22.30 9.22
N SER A 73 4.15 -22.93 8.81
CA SER A 73 4.11 -23.99 7.81
C SER A 73 3.45 -25.26 8.34
N GLY A 74 3.66 -25.59 9.62
CA GLY A 74 2.96 -26.68 10.29
C GLY A 74 1.46 -26.42 10.39
N GLN A 75 1.07 -25.21 10.78
CA GLN A 75 -0.34 -24.83 10.89
C GLN A 75 -1.05 -24.76 9.52
N LEU A 76 -0.34 -24.31 8.48
CA LEU A 76 -0.87 -24.31 7.12
C LEU A 76 -1.11 -25.73 6.59
N LYS A 77 -0.23 -26.68 6.91
CA LYS A 77 -0.41 -28.10 6.55
C LYS A 77 -1.63 -28.71 7.21
N LEU A 78 -1.80 -28.50 8.52
CA LEU A 78 -2.97 -28.95 9.27
C LEU A 78 -4.27 -28.34 8.71
N PHE A 79 -4.20 -27.12 8.19
CA PHE A 79 -5.34 -26.46 7.56
C PHE A 79 -5.65 -27.02 6.17
N THR A 80 -4.64 -27.37 5.36
CA THR A 80 -4.86 -28.00 4.05
C THR A 80 -5.39 -29.42 4.17
N GLU A 81 -5.07 -30.12 5.25
CA GLU A 81 -5.57 -31.48 5.56
C GLU A 81 -6.98 -31.48 6.17
N LEU A 82 -7.42 -30.35 6.72
CA LEU A 82 -8.79 -30.18 7.20
C LEU A 82 -9.71 -29.96 6.00
N ASP A 83 -10.83 -30.71 5.93
CA ASP A 83 -11.91 -30.56 4.93
C ASP A 83 -12.55 -29.16 5.02
N ASN A 84 -11.83 -28.17 4.51
CA ASN A 84 -12.31 -26.82 4.36
C ASN A 84 -12.98 -26.74 2.99
N ASP A 85 -14.26 -26.33 2.98
CA ASP A 85 -14.98 -26.08 1.73
C ASP A 85 -14.15 -25.17 0.82
N ALA A 86 -14.01 -25.53 -0.46
CA ALA A 86 -13.09 -24.91 -1.43
C ALA A 86 -13.27 -23.38 -1.52
N HIS A 87 -14.48 -22.89 -1.23
CA HIS A 87 -14.78 -21.47 -1.14
C HIS A 87 -14.00 -20.76 -0.02
N THR A 88 -13.93 -21.36 1.18
CA THR A 88 -13.25 -20.77 2.35
C THR A 88 -11.73 -20.67 2.14
N GLN A 89 -11.12 -21.69 1.55
CA GLN A 89 -9.69 -21.68 1.18
C GLN A 89 -9.40 -20.57 0.18
N ARG A 90 -10.20 -20.46 -0.89
CA ARG A 90 -10.04 -19.41 -1.91
C ARG A 90 -10.10 -18.01 -1.30
N LEU A 91 -11.05 -17.75 -0.41
CA LEU A 91 -11.18 -16.44 0.26
C LEU A 91 -9.94 -16.10 1.09
N LEU A 92 -9.39 -17.07 1.83
CA LEU A 92 -8.17 -16.88 2.60
C LEU A 92 -6.97 -16.57 1.69
N PHE A 93 -6.77 -17.33 0.61
CA PHE A 93 -5.70 -17.05 -0.35
C PHE A 93 -5.85 -15.68 -1.01
N MET A 94 -7.09 -15.27 -1.34
CA MET A 94 -7.34 -13.93 -1.86
C MET A 94 -7.00 -12.86 -0.83
N LYS A 95 -7.31 -13.08 0.45
CA LYS A 95 -6.98 -12.15 1.53
C LYS A 95 -5.48 -12.03 1.75
N VAL A 96 -4.76 -13.16 1.74
CA VAL A 96 -3.29 -13.19 1.82
C VAL A 96 -2.68 -12.46 0.63
N LYS A 97 -3.11 -12.78 -0.60
CA LYS A 97 -2.64 -12.10 -1.82
C LYS A 97 -2.87 -10.60 -1.76
N LYS A 98 -4.05 -10.16 -1.29
CA LYS A 98 -4.37 -8.74 -1.13
C LYS A 98 -3.43 -8.07 -0.14
N GLY A 99 -3.19 -8.68 1.02
CA GLY A 99 -2.24 -8.15 2.02
C GLY A 99 -0.82 -8.00 1.46
N PHE A 100 -0.33 -8.98 0.70
CA PHE A 100 0.97 -8.86 0.03
C PHE A 100 1.01 -7.74 -1.01
N SER A 101 -0.06 -7.55 -1.78
CA SER A 101 -0.11 -6.46 -2.77
C SER A 101 -0.10 -5.07 -2.12
N GLU A 102 -0.78 -4.92 -0.99
CA GLU A 102 -0.78 -3.67 -0.21
C GLU A 102 0.63 -3.37 0.32
N GLN A 103 1.29 -4.36 0.93
CA GLN A 103 2.66 -4.20 1.42
C GLN A 103 3.67 -3.91 0.29
N ALA A 104 3.55 -4.58 -0.86
CA ALA A 104 4.41 -4.33 -2.01
C ALA A 104 4.25 -2.91 -2.54
N TYR A 105 3.02 -2.39 -2.56
CA TYR A 105 2.75 -1.00 -2.92
C TYR A 105 3.37 -0.03 -1.92
N GLU A 106 3.17 -0.22 -0.62
CA GLU A 106 3.77 0.62 0.42
C GLU A 106 5.30 0.65 0.30
N LEU A 107 5.93 -0.51 0.12
CA LEU A 107 7.36 -0.65 -0.07
C LEU A 107 7.82 0.14 -1.31
N ALA A 108 7.17 -0.04 -2.45
CA ALA A 108 7.50 0.68 -3.68
C ALA A 108 7.37 2.20 -3.51
N THR A 109 6.32 2.68 -2.84
CA THR A 109 6.16 4.12 -2.58
C THR A 109 7.24 4.66 -1.63
N ALA A 110 7.65 3.89 -0.63
CA ALA A 110 8.72 4.27 0.28
C ALA A 110 10.08 4.33 -0.44
N GLN A 111 10.38 3.35 -1.30
CA GLN A 111 11.57 3.35 -2.15
C GLN A 111 11.62 4.56 -3.07
N HIS A 112 10.51 4.88 -3.74
CA HIS A 112 10.45 6.04 -4.62
C HIS A 112 10.69 7.36 -3.85
N LYS A 113 10.14 7.49 -2.64
CA LYS A 113 10.41 8.66 -1.77
C LYS A 113 11.88 8.76 -1.38
N LEU A 114 12.52 7.63 -1.07
CA LEU A 114 13.96 7.61 -0.76
C LEU A 114 14.80 8.05 -1.95
N GLU A 115 14.47 7.57 -3.16
CA GLU A 115 15.14 7.97 -4.39
C GLU A 115 15.00 9.48 -4.63
N LEU A 116 13.80 10.03 -4.47
CA LEU A 116 13.54 11.46 -4.62
C LEU A 116 14.33 12.29 -3.61
N LEU A 117 14.34 11.88 -2.34
CA LEU A 117 15.12 12.55 -1.30
C LEU A 117 16.63 12.44 -1.55
N GLN A 118 17.11 11.29 -2.02
CA GLN A 118 18.50 11.10 -2.40
C GLN A 118 18.88 11.98 -3.58
N ALA A 119 18.01 12.10 -4.59
CA ALA A 119 18.18 13.04 -5.70
C ALA A 119 18.22 14.50 -5.19
N GLN A 120 17.39 14.87 -4.22
CA GLN A 120 17.42 16.21 -3.64
C GLN A 120 18.73 16.49 -2.87
N VAL A 121 19.18 15.54 -2.06
CA VAL A 121 20.45 15.65 -1.31
C VAL A 121 21.64 15.74 -2.27
N THR A 122 21.70 14.90 -3.30
CA THR A 122 22.77 14.95 -4.30
C THR A 122 22.76 16.28 -5.08
N ASN A 123 21.60 16.73 -5.55
CA ASN A 123 21.47 18.03 -6.22
C ASN A 123 21.89 19.20 -5.32
N THR A 124 21.50 19.19 -4.03
CA THR A 124 21.89 20.24 -3.09
C THR A 124 23.36 20.16 -2.67
N ALA A 125 23.93 18.96 -2.57
CA ALA A 125 25.34 18.76 -2.28
C ALA A 125 26.23 19.31 -3.40
N VAL A 126 25.87 19.07 -4.66
CA VAL A 126 26.58 19.64 -5.83
C VAL A 126 26.40 21.16 -5.89
N ARG A 127 25.18 21.67 -5.64
CA ARG A 127 24.85 23.10 -5.84
C ARG A 127 25.36 24.05 -4.75
N LYS A 128 25.96 23.56 -3.66
CA LYS A 128 26.65 24.47 -2.73
C LYS A 128 27.87 25.04 -3.45
N ARG A 129 27.79 26.31 -3.87
CA ARG A 129 28.91 27.05 -4.48
C ARG A 129 30.19 26.79 -3.69
N LYS A 130 31.14 26.08 -4.28
CA LYS A 130 32.45 25.86 -3.65
C LYS A 130 33.16 27.21 -3.55
N ALA A 131 33.76 27.48 -2.39
CA ALA A 131 34.59 28.65 -2.23
C ALA A 131 35.80 28.53 -3.17
N VAL A 132 36.06 29.58 -3.93
CA VAL A 132 37.25 29.65 -4.77
C VAL A 132 38.46 29.62 -3.85
N GLN A 133 39.34 28.64 -4.04
CA GLN A 133 40.56 28.52 -3.25
C GLN A 133 41.52 29.66 -3.66
N ILE A 134 41.72 30.62 -2.76
CA ILE A 134 42.59 31.78 -3.00
C ILE A 134 43.99 31.45 -2.50
N ASN A 135 45.01 31.75 -3.31
CA ASN A 135 46.39 31.61 -2.89
C ASN A 135 46.71 32.64 -1.78
N PRO A 136 47.33 32.24 -0.65
CA PRO A 136 47.57 33.12 0.49
C PRO A 136 48.42 34.36 0.17
N ASN A 137 49.17 34.35 -0.94
CA ASN A 137 49.98 35.48 -1.39
C ASN A 137 49.21 36.48 -2.28
N THR A 138 47.94 36.22 -2.61
CA THR A 138 47.13 37.10 -3.46
C THR A 138 45.94 37.64 -2.67
N LYS A 139 45.59 38.91 -2.90
CA LYS A 139 44.45 39.56 -2.22
C LYS A 139 43.10 39.20 -2.85
N PHE A 140 43.09 38.80 -4.13
CA PHE A 140 41.90 38.47 -4.90
C PHE A 140 42.12 37.18 -5.70
N ALA A 141 41.03 36.46 -5.99
CA ALA A 141 41.03 35.29 -6.87
C ALA A 141 41.24 35.69 -8.34
N ASN A 142 41.95 34.87 -9.11
CA ASN A 142 42.08 35.07 -10.55
C ASN A 142 40.91 34.40 -11.29
N ILE A 143 40.62 34.85 -12.51
CA ILE A 143 39.58 34.32 -13.41
C ILE A 143 39.79 32.82 -13.64
N LYS A 144 41.05 32.37 -13.79
CA LYS A 144 41.38 30.94 -13.95
C LYS A 144 40.99 30.11 -12.72
N ASP A 145 41.20 30.63 -11.52
CA ASP A 145 40.86 29.94 -10.27
C ASP A 145 39.34 29.84 -10.12
N ILE A 146 38.62 30.89 -10.53
CA ILE A 146 37.15 30.91 -10.55
C ILE A 146 36.60 29.89 -11.55
N GLN A 147 37.15 29.84 -12.77
CA GLN A 147 36.73 28.86 -13.79
C GLN A 147 36.98 27.43 -13.33
N LYS A 148 38.17 27.14 -12.77
CA LYS A 148 38.50 25.82 -12.23
C LYS A 148 37.55 25.42 -11.09
N ALA A 149 37.24 26.34 -10.18
CA ALA A 149 36.29 26.08 -9.10
C ALA A 149 34.85 25.85 -9.61
N GLN A 150 34.45 26.50 -10.71
CA GLN A 150 33.14 26.26 -11.34
C GLN A 150 33.06 24.90 -12.02
N VAL A 151 34.12 24.46 -12.69
CA VAL A 151 34.20 23.12 -13.30
C VAL A 151 34.19 22.04 -12.21
N GLU A 152 34.97 22.21 -11.13
CA GLU A 152 35.02 21.26 -10.01
C GLU A 152 33.74 21.24 -9.15
N ALA A 153 32.91 22.29 -9.27
CA ALA A 153 31.57 22.33 -8.69
C ALA A 153 30.50 21.69 -9.60
N GLY A 154 30.86 21.30 -10.83
CA GLY A 154 29.93 20.75 -11.81
C GLY A 154 28.98 21.78 -12.43
N ASP A 155 29.25 23.09 -12.25
CA ASP A 155 28.45 24.17 -12.84
C ASP A 155 28.79 24.40 -14.33
N LYS A 156 29.97 23.94 -14.78
CA LYS A 156 30.45 24.02 -16.17
C LYS A 156 31.18 22.73 -16.54
N GLU A 157 30.91 22.19 -17.72
CA GLU A 157 31.68 21.07 -18.27
C GLU A 157 33.08 21.56 -18.68
N ASP A 158 34.10 20.73 -18.44
CA ASP A 158 35.49 21.05 -18.76
C ASP A 158 35.69 20.97 -20.27
N ILE A 159 35.62 22.12 -20.95
CA ILE A 159 35.89 22.23 -22.39
C ILE A 159 37.41 22.23 -22.59
N THR A 160 38.06 21.15 -22.20
CA THR A 160 39.47 20.87 -22.47
C THR A 160 39.53 19.63 -23.35
N ASP A 161 38.99 19.76 -24.56
CA ASP A 161 39.38 18.92 -25.69
C ASP A 161 39.96 19.83 -26.77
N GLU A 162 41.17 19.48 -27.16
CA GLU A 162 42.06 20.12 -28.10
C GLU A 162 41.50 20.04 -29.54
N SER A 163 41.61 21.15 -30.28
CA SER A 163 41.65 21.27 -31.76
C SER A 163 40.58 22.15 -32.42
N SER A 164 41.06 23.30 -32.91
CA SER A 164 40.61 24.16 -34.02
C SER A 164 39.52 23.64 -34.96
N GLU A 165 38.52 24.49 -35.28
CA GLU A 165 38.42 25.25 -36.54
C GLU A 165 37.14 26.12 -36.52
N ALA A 166 37.06 27.07 -37.44
CA ALA A 166 36.33 28.31 -37.36
C ALA A 166 34.83 28.27 -37.77
N ASP A 167 34.22 29.43 -37.58
CA ASP A 167 33.16 30.06 -38.39
C ASP A 167 31.73 30.09 -37.81
N LEU A 168 31.37 31.26 -37.27
CA LEU A 168 30.00 31.77 -37.26
C LEU A 168 29.65 32.23 -38.69
N PRO A 169 28.38 32.12 -39.11
CA PRO A 169 27.66 33.38 -39.27
C PRO A 169 26.16 33.35 -38.91
N SER A 170 25.69 34.56 -38.58
CA SER A 170 24.35 35.10 -38.86
C SER A 170 23.22 34.80 -37.87
N GLU A 171 23.22 35.53 -36.76
CA GLU A 171 21.98 35.94 -36.08
C GLU A 171 21.15 36.79 -37.07
N ALA A 172 19.94 36.33 -37.43
CA ALA A 172 18.93 37.20 -38.02
C ALA A 172 18.24 37.96 -36.88
N GLU A 173 18.56 39.25 -36.77
CA GLU A 173 17.92 40.18 -35.83
C GLU A 173 16.41 40.23 -36.09
N SER A 174 15.63 39.60 -35.21
CA SER A 174 14.16 39.71 -35.19
C SER A 174 13.76 41.07 -34.62
N CYS A 175 13.81 42.11 -35.45
CA CYS A 175 13.35 43.45 -35.09
C CYS A 175 11.84 43.48 -34.83
N ILE A 176 11.43 44.05 -33.69
CA ILE A 176 10.02 44.35 -33.38
C ILE A 176 9.69 45.72 -33.98
N VAL A 177 8.76 45.77 -34.93
CA VAL A 177 8.25 47.03 -35.52
C VAL A 177 7.21 47.64 -34.58
N VAL A 178 7.50 48.82 -34.04
CA VAL A 178 6.53 49.64 -33.29
C VAL A 178 5.88 50.61 -34.26
N ALA A 179 4.63 50.35 -34.64
CA ALA A 179 3.83 51.28 -35.46
C ALA A 179 3.38 52.48 -34.61
N SER A 180 3.90 53.68 -34.91
CA SER A 180 3.38 54.94 -34.36
C SER A 180 2.11 55.32 -35.11
N ARG A 181 0.99 55.50 -34.40
CA ARG A 181 -0.25 56.03 -34.99
C ARG A 181 -0.07 57.54 -35.19
N CYS A 182 -0.19 57.99 -36.43
CA CYS A 182 -0.29 59.42 -36.73
C CYS A 182 -1.68 59.89 -36.35
N SER A 183 -1.78 60.74 -35.33
CA SER A 183 -3.01 61.49 -35.01
C SER A 183 -3.19 62.61 -36.04
N GLN A 184 -4.33 62.63 -36.71
CA GLN A 184 -4.87 63.79 -37.43
C GLN A 184 -6.24 64.12 -36.84
#